data_AF-A0A1I6VKY0-F1
#
_entry.id   AF-A0A1I6VKY0-F1
#
_cell.length_a   1.000
_cell.length_b   1.000
_cell.length_c   1.000
_cell.angle_alpha   90.00
_cell.angle_beta   90.00
_cell.angle_gamma   90.00
#
_symmetry.space_group_name_H-M   'P 1'
#
loop_
_entity.id
_entity.type
_entity.pdbx_description
1 polymer ?
#
loop_
_entity_poly.entity_id
_entity_poly.type
_entity_poly.pdbx_seq_one_letter_code
_entity_poly.pdbx_strand_id
1 'polypeptide(L)'
;MMYKKIEPHKELQPYIHFYWELKGNEVERQWERVFPDGCAGIVMNLGDVCLTDNGSTKMEFGKTYVVGAMTSFKDSFIDNNTHLIGVCLKPATFANFYRYTSQNELTNDTIEFEKANSFNVDKTIENSFNYFDQFYSERIMTKTNQLQTVINDIHSTNGQVRNFQEDILQQ
;
A
#
# COMPACT_ATOMS: atom_id res chain seq x y z
N MET A 1 13.76 14.09 5.26
CA MET A 1 12.64 13.61 4.43
C MET A 1 11.43 14.51 4.58
N MET A 2 10.63 14.67 3.53
CA MET A 2 9.27 15.22 3.59
C MET A 2 8.28 14.12 3.23
N TYR A 3 7.31 13.85 4.10
CA TYR A 3 6.29 12.82 3.90
C TYR A 3 4.90 13.43 4.01
N LYS A 4 4.04 13.14 3.02
CA LYS A 4 2.68 13.68 2.93
C LYS A 4 1.70 12.53 2.72
N LYS A 5 0.59 12.54 3.47
CA LYS A 5 -0.58 11.66 3.24
C LYS A 5 -1.76 12.47 2.73
N ILE A 6 -2.55 11.88 1.84
CA ILE A 6 -3.76 12.47 1.27
C ILE A 6 -4.87 11.42 1.30
N GLU A 7 -6.06 11.83 1.72
CA GLU A 7 -7.23 10.98 1.68
C GLU A 7 -7.71 10.80 0.24
N PRO A 8 -8.14 9.58 -0.14
CA PRO A 8 -8.70 9.35 -1.45
C PRO A 8 -10.12 9.94 -1.54
N HIS A 9 -10.63 10.07 -2.78
CA HIS A 9 -12.03 10.41 -3.00
C HIS A 9 -12.97 9.49 -2.21
N LYS A 10 -14.12 10.01 -1.76
CA LYS A 10 -15.03 9.32 -0.83
C LYS A 10 -15.42 7.90 -1.26
N GLU A 11 -15.58 7.68 -2.57
CA GLU A 11 -15.95 6.38 -3.14
C GLU A 11 -14.82 5.34 -3.05
N LEU A 12 -13.57 5.78 -2.91
CA LEU A 12 -12.38 4.94 -2.81
C LEU A 12 -11.95 4.67 -1.36
N GLN A 13 -12.44 5.45 -0.41
CA GLN A 13 -12.17 5.27 1.02
C GLN A 13 -12.50 3.85 1.56
N PRO A 14 -13.48 3.09 1.04
CA PRO A 14 -13.67 1.70 1.44
C PRO A 14 -12.50 0.77 1.05
N TYR A 15 -11.70 1.14 0.06
CA TYR A 15 -10.67 0.29 -0.53
C TYR A 15 -9.25 0.78 -0.27
N ILE A 16 -9.08 2.09 -0.14
CA ILE A 16 -7.78 2.77 -0.02
C ILE A 16 -7.70 3.45 1.34
N HIS A 17 -6.58 3.27 2.03
CA HIS A 17 -6.33 3.92 3.32
C HIS A 17 -5.91 5.38 3.09
N PHE A 18 -4.87 5.59 2.28
CA PHE A 18 -4.41 6.92 1.86
C PHE A 18 -3.50 6.81 0.64
N TYR A 19 -3.40 7.91 -0.11
CA TYR A 19 -2.25 8.14 -0.97
C TYR A 19 -1.13 8.80 -0.18
N TRP A 20 0.09 8.66 -0.66
CA TRP A 20 1.24 9.27 -0.02
C TRP A 20 2.33 9.68 -1.01
N GLU A 21 3.12 10.66 -0.64
CA GLU A 21 4.33 11.09 -1.34
C GLU A 21 5.46 11.27 -0.33
N LEU A 22 6.63 10.77 -0.68
CA LEU A 22 7.87 10.87 0.08
C LEU A 22 8.92 11.52 -0.81
N LYS A 23 9.52 12.60 -0.31
CA LYS A 23 10.66 13.26 -0.93
C LYS A 23 11.86 13.28 0.01
N GLY A 24 13.03 13.09 -0.58
CA GLY A 24 14.31 13.41 0.04
C GLY A 24 14.35 14.85 0.53
N ASN A 25 15.18 15.11 1.54
CA ASN A 25 15.60 16.48 1.85
C ASN A 25 17.12 16.57 1.71
N GLU A 26 17.63 17.79 1.57
CA GLU A 26 19.05 18.01 1.26
C GLU A 26 20.00 17.69 2.43
N VAL A 27 19.47 17.55 3.64
CA VAL A 27 20.25 17.66 4.88
C VAL A 27 20.87 16.33 5.30
N GLU A 28 20.14 15.21 5.22
CA GLU A 28 20.66 13.90 5.69
C GLU A 28 20.07 12.73 4.89
N ARG A 29 20.96 11.79 4.51
CA ARG A 29 20.58 10.48 3.99
C ARG A 29 20.27 9.55 5.15
N GLN A 30 19.15 8.84 5.08
CA GLN A 30 18.69 8.00 6.19
C GLN A 30 18.00 6.73 5.71
N TRP A 31 17.94 5.74 6.59
CA TRP A 31 17.07 4.59 6.41
C TRP A 31 15.70 4.90 7.00
N GLU A 32 14.66 4.83 6.18
CA GLU A 32 13.27 4.97 6.59
C GLU A 32 12.65 3.58 6.77
N ARG A 33 12.12 3.34 7.97
CA ARG A 33 11.53 2.05 8.34
C ARG A 33 10.02 2.06 8.20
N VAL A 34 9.49 1.11 7.44
CA VAL A 34 8.06 0.81 7.40
C VAL A 34 7.79 -0.46 8.19
N PHE A 35 6.87 -0.40 9.16
CA PHE A 35 6.45 -1.54 9.96
C PHE A 35 5.27 -2.29 9.32
N PRO A 36 5.15 -3.61 9.55
CA PRO A 36 3.99 -4.40 9.14
C PRO A 36 2.67 -3.81 9.65
N ASP A 37 1.75 -3.54 8.73
CA ASP A 37 0.39 -3.04 9.01
C ASP A 37 -0.70 -3.90 8.35
N GLY A 38 -0.33 -5.03 7.74
CA GLY A 38 -1.23 -5.92 7.01
C GLY A 38 -1.78 -5.35 5.70
N CYS A 39 -1.31 -4.16 5.28
CA CYS A 39 -1.75 -3.50 4.07
C CYS A 39 -0.81 -3.83 2.91
N ALA A 40 -1.36 -3.98 1.71
CA ALA A 40 -0.59 -3.98 0.48
C ALA A 40 -0.52 -2.55 -0.07
N GLY A 41 0.49 -2.25 -0.87
CA GLY A 41 0.69 -0.94 -1.48
C GLY A 41 1.13 -1.02 -2.92
N ILE A 42 0.98 0.10 -3.63
CA ILE A 42 1.57 0.30 -4.96
C ILE A 42 2.40 1.58 -4.88
N VAL A 43 3.63 1.53 -5.39
CA VAL A 43 4.62 2.61 -5.31
C VAL A 43 5.21 2.87 -6.69
N MET A 44 5.31 4.13 -7.09
CA MET A 44 6.08 4.58 -8.23
C MET A 44 7.28 5.40 -7.75
N ASN A 45 8.42 5.17 -8.38
CA ASN A 45 9.59 6.03 -8.19
C ASN A 45 9.63 7.11 -9.27
N LEU A 46 9.71 8.37 -8.85
CA LEU A 46 9.83 9.57 -9.68
C LEU A 46 11.19 10.28 -9.50
N GLY A 47 12.09 9.70 -8.72
CA GLY A 47 13.44 10.21 -8.47
C GLY A 47 14.53 9.25 -8.94
N ASP A 48 15.71 9.38 -8.33
CA ASP A 48 16.83 8.46 -8.55
C ASP A 48 16.52 7.06 -8.02
N VAL A 49 17.35 6.07 -8.37
CA VAL A 49 17.17 4.68 -7.94
C VAL A 49 17.11 4.59 -6.42
N CYS A 50 15.98 4.12 -5.90
CA CYS A 50 15.77 3.95 -4.46
C CYS A 50 16.04 2.50 -4.05
N LEU A 51 16.85 2.28 -3.02
CA LEU A 51 17.05 0.97 -2.42
C LEU A 51 15.98 0.72 -1.36
N THR A 52 15.31 -0.42 -1.44
CA THR A 52 14.27 -0.84 -0.48
C THR A 52 14.43 -2.32 -0.13
N ASP A 53 13.49 -2.86 0.64
CA ASP A 53 13.54 -4.24 1.15
C ASP A 53 14.89 -4.55 1.82
N ASN A 54 15.34 -3.64 2.70
CA ASN A 54 16.62 -3.74 3.40
C ASN A 54 17.82 -3.83 2.43
N GLY A 55 17.72 -3.18 1.27
CA GLY A 55 18.75 -3.10 0.24
C GLY A 55 18.71 -4.19 -0.83
N SER A 56 17.75 -5.12 -0.77
CA SER A 56 17.62 -6.22 -1.74
C SER A 56 16.91 -5.82 -3.04
N THR A 57 16.06 -4.79 -3.00
CA THR A 57 15.27 -4.34 -4.15
C THR A 57 15.66 -2.93 -4.58
N LYS A 58 15.70 -2.70 -5.90
CA LYS A 58 15.95 -1.38 -6.51
C LYS A 58 14.68 -0.92 -7.22
N MET A 59 14.17 0.25 -6.82
CA MET A 59 13.10 0.93 -7.53
C MET A 59 13.70 1.92 -8.52
N GLU A 60 13.51 1.72 -9.82
CA GLU A 60 14.02 2.63 -10.85
C GLU A 60 12.99 3.70 -11.23
N PHE A 61 13.48 4.82 -11.76
CA PHE A 61 12.66 5.94 -12.22
C PHE A 61 11.55 5.48 -13.18
N GLY A 62 10.35 5.99 -12.96
CA GLY A 62 9.16 5.77 -13.79
C GLY A 62 8.54 4.38 -13.66
N LYS A 63 9.14 3.48 -12.88
CA LYS A 63 8.59 2.14 -12.66
C LYS A 63 7.62 2.13 -11.49
N THR A 64 6.61 1.26 -11.61
CA THR A 64 5.62 1.01 -10.55
C THR A 64 5.90 -0.35 -9.93
N TYR A 65 5.72 -0.48 -8.63
CA TYR A 65 5.99 -1.67 -7.86
C TYR A 65 4.79 -2.00 -6.97
N VAL A 66 4.46 -3.27 -6.87
CA VAL A 66 3.55 -3.78 -5.83
C VAL A 66 4.37 -4.14 -4.63
N VAL A 67 3.97 -3.62 -3.47
CA VAL A 67 4.50 -4.00 -2.16
C VAL A 67 3.42 -4.86 -1.51
N GLY A 68 3.66 -6.15 -1.37
CA GLY A 68 2.70 -7.02 -0.71
C GLY A 68 2.62 -6.77 0.79
N ALA A 69 1.61 -7.36 1.43
CA ALA A 69 1.48 -7.29 2.88
C ALA A 69 2.73 -7.86 3.55
N MET A 70 3.22 -7.16 4.58
CA MET A 70 4.47 -7.48 5.24
C MET A 70 4.22 -8.23 6.55
N THR A 71 5.13 -9.14 6.90
CA THR A 71 5.23 -9.76 8.23
C THR A 71 6.46 -9.28 9.01
N SER A 72 7.38 -8.56 8.36
CA SER A 72 8.57 -7.93 8.95
C SER A 72 8.74 -6.51 8.44
N PHE A 73 9.48 -5.67 9.17
CA PHE A 73 9.74 -4.31 8.72
C PHE A 73 10.57 -4.30 7.43
N LYS A 74 10.47 -3.20 6.69
CA LYS A 74 11.28 -2.91 5.51
C LYS A 74 11.94 -1.56 5.68
N ASP A 75 13.26 -1.52 5.51
CA ASP A 75 14.03 -0.28 5.47
C ASP A 75 14.25 0.14 4.01
N SER A 76 14.02 1.42 3.73
CA SER A 76 14.32 2.06 2.45
C SER A 76 15.37 3.15 2.64
N PHE A 77 16.36 3.19 1.76
CA PHE A 77 17.39 4.21 1.81
C PHE A 77 16.88 5.48 1.12
N ILE A 78 16.68 6.54 1.92
CA ILE A 78 16.18 7.83 1.46
C ILE A 78 17.36 8.79 1.32
N ASP A 79 17.58 9.26 0.10
CA ASP A 79 18.54 10.31 -0.22
C ASP A 79 17.85 11.58 -0.72
N ASN A 80 18.64 12.58 -1.09
CA ASN A 80 18.15 13.90 -1.51
C ASN A 80 17.33 13.87 -2.80
N ASN A 81 17.58 12.88 -3.68
CA ASN A 81 16.93 12.75 -4.98
C ASN A 81 15.79 11.71 -4.96
N THR A 82 15.52 11.11 -3.80
CA THR A 82 14.44 10.15 -3.62
C THR A 82 13.11 10.87 -3.79
N HIS A 83 12.27 10.37 -4.68
CA HIS A 83 10.90 10.82 -4.85
C HIS A 83 10.01 9.61 -5.09
N LEU A 84 9.33 9.16 -4.04
CA LEU A 84 8.40 8.04 -4.09
C LEU A 84 6.98 8.55 -3.94
N ILE A 85 6.06 7.97 -4.69
CA ILE A 85 4.63 8.26 -4.57
C ILE A 85 3.85 6.97 -4.67
N GLY A 86 2.78 6.84 -3.90
CA GLY A 86 2.06 5.58 -3.87
C GLY A 86 0.73 5.63 -3.16
N VAL A 87 0.20 4.42 -2.98
CA VAL A 87 -1.05 4.16 -2.26
C VAL A 87 -0.80 3.10 -1.20
N CYS A 88 -1.46 3.27 -0.04
CA CYS A 88 -1.65 2.21 0.93
C CYS A 88 -3.09 1.70 0.80
N LEU A 89 -3.26 0.45 0.38
CA LEU A 89 -4.56 -0.19 0.25
C LEU A 89 -5.03 -0.70 1.61
N LYS A 90 -6.34 -0.76 1.82
CA LYS A 90 -6.88 -1.43 3.01
C LYS A 90 -6.62 -2.95 2.94
N PRO A 91 -6.64 -3.65 4.09
CA PRO A 91 -6.47 -5.09 4.12
C PRO A 91 -7.45 -5.81 3.18
N ALA A 92 -6.91 -6.78 2.43
CA ALA A 92 -7.64 -7.59 1.44
C ALA A 92 -8.31 -6.84 0.28
N THR A 93 -7.95 -5.59 -0.01
CA THR A 93 -8.57 -4.82 -1.11
C THR A 93 -7.78 -4.80 -2.42
N PHE A 94 -6.59 -5.41 -2.47
CA PHE A 94 -5.80 -5.51 -3.71
C PHE A 94 -6.58 -6.19 -4.85
N ALA A 95 -7.30 -7.27 -4.53
CA ALA A 95 -8.13 -8.01 -5.49
C ALA A 95 -9.35 -7.22 -5.99
N ASN A 96 -9.73 -6.11 -5.34
CA ASN A 96 -10.77 -5.22 -5.84
C ASN A 96 -10.32 -4.45 -7.07
N PHE A 97 -9.01 -4.29 -7.30
CA PHE A 97 -8.44 -3.51 -8.40
C PHE A 97 -7.68 -4.36 -9.43
N TYR A 98 -7.15 -5.53 -9.03
CA TYR A 98 -6.25 -6.30 -9.90
C TYR A 98 -6.62 -7.79 -9.94
N ARG A 99 -6.71 -8.35 -11.16
CA ARG A 99 -6.63 -9.80 -11.41
C ARG A 99 -5.17 -10.16 -11.67
N TYR A 100 -4.42 -10.27 -10.59
CA TYR A 100 -3.00 -10.56 -10.62
C TYR A 100 -2.72 -11.85 -9.82
N THR A 101 -1.46 -12.08 -9.48
CA THR A 101 -1.04 -13.11 -8.52
C THR A 101 -1.76 -13.00 -7.18
N SER A 102 -1.94 -14.13 -6.50
CA SER A 102 -2.61 -14.19 -5.20
C SER A 102 -1.89 -13.31 -4.17
N GLN A 103 -2.65 -12.69 -3.25
CA GLN A 103 -2.06 -11.81 -2.24
C GLN A 103 -1.05 -12.54 -1.34
N ASN A 104 -1.22 -13.85 -1.15
CA ASN A 104 -0.29 -14.69 -0.40
C ASN A 104 1.08 -14.77 -1.08
N GLU A 105 1.12 -14.93 -2.40
CA GLU A 105 2.36 -14.96 -3.18
C GLU A 105 3.10 -13.62 -3.21
N LEU A 106 2.41 -12.51 -2.94
CA LEU A 106 3.04 -11.19 -2.83
C LEU A 106 3.59 -10.90 -1.43
N THR A 107 3.27 -11.74 -0.44
CA THR A 107 3.61 -11.48 0.96
C THR A 107 5.12 -11.30 1.12
N ASN A 108 5.52 -10.22 1.79
CA ASN A 108 6.91 -9.78 1.97
C ASN A 108 7.66 -9.34 0.71
N ASP A 109 7.10 -9.53 -0.48
CA ASP A 109 7.79 -9.19 -1.72
C ASP A 109 7.47 -7.77 -2.20
N THR A 110 8.44 -7.20 -2.92
CA THR A 110 8.25 -6.01 -3.74
C THR A 110 8.59 -6.37 -5.16
N ILE A 111 7.59 -6.30 -6.04
CA ILE A 111 7.74 -6.73 -7.44
C ILE A 111 7.44 -5.57 -8.38
N GLU A 112 8.19 -5.46 -9.47
CA GLU A 112 7.89 -4.52 -10.53
C GLU A 112 6.55 -4.89 -11.18
N PHE A 113 5.69 -3.90 -11.35
CA PHE A 113 4.37 -4.10 -11.92
C PHE A 113 4.44 -4.04 -13.44
N GLU A 114 3.66 -4.92 -14.09
CA GLU A 114 3.54 -4.92 -15.54
C GLU A 114 2.88 -3.63 -16.04
N LYS A 115 3.28 -3.19 -17.24
CA LYS A 115 2.87 -1.89 -17.81
C LYS A 115 1.35 -1.65 -17.82
N ALA A 116 0.53 -2.71 -17.95
CA ALA A 116 -0.93 -2.60 -17.93
C ALA A 116 -1.51 -2.19 -16.56
N ASN A 117 -0.77 -2.47 -15.48
CA ASN A 117 -1.16 -2.15 -14.10
C ASN A 117 -0.34 -1.00 -13.51
N SER A 118 0.76 -0.62 -14.14
CA SER A 118 1.60 0.50 -13.72
C SER A 118 0.91 1.86 -13.86
N PHE A 119 1.35 2.80 -13.04
CA PHE A 119 0.92 4.19 -13.19
C PHE A 119 1.55 4.81 -14.44
N ASN A 120 0.90 5.85 -14.98
CA ASN A 120 1.45 6.68 -16.02
C ASN A 120 2.29 7.80 -15.40
N VAL A 121 3.57 7.87 -15.75
CA VAL A 121 4.53 8.84 -15.20
C VAL A 121 4.10 10.28 -15.46
N ASP A 122 3.78 10.61 -16.70
CA ASP A 122 3.43 11.98 -17.11
C ASP A 122 2.19 12.49 -16.36
N LYS A 123 1.14 11.67 -16.29
CA LYS A 123 -0.08 12.00 -15.52
C LYS A 123 0.17 12.11 -14.03
N THR A 124 1.08 11.30 -13.50
CA THR A 124 1.45 11.33 -12.07
C THR A 124 2.20 12.63 -11.74
N ILE A 125 3.09 13.10 -12.61
CA ILE A 125 3.82 14.36 -12.43
C ILE A 125 2.88 15.57 -12.59
N GLU A 126 1.97 15.53 -13.56
CA GLU A 126 1.05 16.65 -13.85
C GLU A 126 0.05 16.88 -12.71
N ASN A 127 -0.63 15.82 -12.25
CA ASN A 127 -1.70 15.93 -11.26
C ASN A 127 -1.87 14.64 -10.46
N SER A 128 -0.84 14.26 -9.72
CA SER A 128 -0.68 12.98 -9.01
C SER A 128 -1.95 12.42 -8.37
N PHE A 129 -2.51 13.09 -7.37
CA PHE A 129 -3.57 12.50 -6.54
C PHE A 129 -4.94 12.49 -7.23
N ASN A 130 -5.24 13.49 -8.07
CA ASN A 130 -6.44 13.44 -8.91
C ASN A 130 -6.33 12.33 -9.96
N TYR A 131 -5.13 12.14 -10.54
CA TYR A 131 -4.86 11.02 -11.43
C TYR A 131 -5.04 9.68 -10.70
N PHE A 132 -4.57 9.55 -9.45
CA PHE A 132 -4.77 8.32 -8.66
C PHE A 132 -6.26 8.05 -8.39
N ASP A 133 -7.03 9.07 -8.01
CA ASP A 133 -8.48 8.91 -7.84
C ASP A 133 -9.16 8.42 -9.12
N GLN A 134 -8.83 9.02 -10.27
CA GLN A 134 -9.36 8.57 -11.56
C GLN A 134 -8.91 7.14 -11.88
N PHE A 135 -7.60 6.86 -11.76
CA PHE A 135 -7.01 5.57 -12.06
C PHE A 135 -7.65 4.43 -11.27
N TYR A 136 -7.87 4.63 -9.96
CA TYR A 136 -8.49 3.61 -9.12
C TYR A 136 -10.00 3.51 -9.34
N SER A 137 -10.70 4.63 -9.56
CA SER A 137 -12.15 4.62 -9.81
C SER A 137 -12.50 3.84 -11.08
N GLU A 138 -11.71 4.02 -12.14
CA GLU A 138 -11.89 3.30 -13.42
C GLU A 138 -11.50 1.82 -13.33
N ARG A 139 -10.74 1.43 -12.30
CA ARG A 139 -10.13 0.09 -12.17
C ARG A 139 -10.87 -0.83 -11.19
N ILE A 140 -11.86 -0.35 -10.43
CA ILE A 140 -12.63 -1.22 -9.52
C ILE A 140 -13.27 -2.37 -10.31
N MET A 141 -12.84 -3.60 -10.02
CA MET A 141 -13.32 -4.82 -10.64
C MET A 141 -14.48 -5.44 -9.86
N THR A 142 -14.42 -5.35 -8.54
CA THR A 142 -15.46 -5.83 -7.64
C THR A 142 -15.60 -4.91 -6.44
N LYS A 143 -16.83 -4.74 -5.97
CA LYS A 143 -17.12 -3.95 -4.75
C LYS A 143 -17.13 -4.79 -3.48
N THR A 144 -17.10 -6.12 -3.61
CA THR A 144 -17.12 -7.03 -2.46
C THR A 144 -15.72 -7.20 -1.87
N ASN A 145 -15.61 -7.09 -0.56
CA ASN A 145 -14.44 -7.50 0.21
C ASN A 145 -14.87 -8.65 1.12
N GLN A 146 -14.34 -9.85 0.87
CA GLN A 146 -14.75 -11.06 1.59
C GLN A 146 -14.42 -11.01 3.09
N LEU A 147 -13.41 -10.23 3.47
CA LEU A 147 -13.00 -10.06 4.87
C LEU A 147 -13.67 -8.85 5.54
N GLN A 148 -14.52 -8.09 4.85
CA GLN A 148 -15.09 -6.85 5.38
C GLN A 148 -15.83 -7.05 6.70
N THR A 149 -16.62 -8.12 6.82
CA THR A 149 -17.35 -8.42 8.05
C THR A 149 -16.39 -8.65 9.21
N VAL A 150 -15.37 -9.49 9.02
CA VAL A 150 -14.36 -9.80 10.03
C VAL A 150 -13.57 -8.54 10.43
N ILE A 151 -13.19 -7.71 9.45
CA ILE A 151 -12.50 -6.44 9.69
C ILE A 151 -13.39 -5.49 10.51
N ASN A 152 -14.67 -5.38 10.17
CA ASN A 152 -15.62 -4.57 10.91
C ASN A 152 -15.79 -5.07 12.35
N ASP A 153 -15.87 -6.38 12.54
CA ASP A 153 -15.96 -7.00 13.86
C ASP A 153 -14.73 -6.64 14.71
N ILE A 154 -13.52 -6.82 14.18
CA ILE A 154 -12.26 -6.44 14.84
C ILE A 154 -12.27 -4.96 15.25
N HIS A 155 -12.71 -4.07 14.37
CA HIS A 155 -12.79 -2.64 14.70
C HIS A 155 -13.83 -2.36 15.78
N SER A 156 -15.02 -2.97 15.68
CA SER A 156 -16.11 -2.79 16.65
C SER A 156 -15.74 -3.30 18.05
N THR A 157 -14.87 -4.31 18.14
CA THR A 157 -14.40 -4.87 19.40
C THR A 157 -13.07 -4.28 19.88
N ASN A 158 -12.50 -3.31 19.14
CA ASN A 158 -11.14 -2.80 19.38
C ASN A 158 -10.09 -3.93 19.48
N GLY A 159 -10.22 -4.97 18.65
CA GLY A 159 -9.34 -6.12 18.62
C GLY A 159 -9.54 -7.10 19.79
N GLN A 160 -10.57 -6.92 20.62
CA GLN A 160 -10.89 -7.86 21.70
C GLN A 160 -11.68 -9.04 21.15
N VAL A 161 -11.10 -10.24 21.23
CA VAL A 161 -11.82 -11.50 20.97
C VAL A 161 -12.47 -11.92 22.29
N ARG A 162 -13.80 -11.98 22.34
CA ARG A 162 -14.50 -12.54 23.49
C ARG A 162 -14.27 -14.06 23.48
N ASN A 163 -13.60 -14.58 24.49
CA ASN A 163 -13.53 -16.02 24.72
C ASN A 163 -14.95 -16.50 25.09
N PHE A 164 -15.67 -17.09 24.14
CA PHE A 164 -16.81 -17.93 24.47
C PHE A 164 -16.25 -19.24 25.00
N GLN A 165 -15.90 -19.28 26.28
CA GLN A 165 -15.75 -20.54 26.98
C GLN A 165 -17.18 -21.05 27.18
N GLU A 166 -17.52 -22.11 26.45
CA GLU A 166 -18.79 -22.81 26.57
C GLU A 166 -19.04 -23.18 28.04
N ASP A 167 -20.09 -22.61 28.64
CA ASP A 167 -20.74 -23.16 29.84
C ASP A 167 -21.44 -24.48 29.46
N ILE A 168 -20.66 -25.49 29.07
CA ILE A 168 -21.08 -26.89 29.10
C ILE A 168 -20.62 -27.41 30.46
N LEU A 169 -21.48 -27.27 31.46
CA LEU A 169 -21.72 -28.19 32.59
C LEU A 169 -22.44 -27.45 33.72
N GLN A 170 -23.78 -27.51 33.70
CA GLN A 170 -24.61 -27.77 34.88
C GLN A 170 -26.08 -27.96 34.47
N GLN A 171 -26.43 -29.19 34.11
CA GLN A 171 -27.73 -29.81 34.41
C GLN A 171 -27.45 -31.18 35.01
#